data_AF-W6NDF1-F1
#
_entry.id   AF-W6NDF1-F1
#
_cell.length_a   1.000
_cell.length_b   1.000
_cell.length_c   1.000
_cell.angle_alpha   90.00
_cell.angle_beta   90.00
_cell.angle_gamma   90.00
#
_symmetry.space_group_name_H-M   'P 1'
#
loop_
_entity.id
_entity.type
_entity.pdbx_description
1 polymer ?
#
loop_
_entity_poly.entity_id
_entity_poly.type
_entity_poly.pdbx_seq_one_letter_code
_entity_poly.pdbx_strand_id
1 'polypeptide(L)'
;MLDEIKKCSVNEDEDTTLDTLLEGKEIKLDEETGLPVKSVKHGKSSHFSDLEVSSVILPYICNDIAISNRAIEEATGLDRRVIGRVRKSRVFVKLLAEHTNRQMVEGRSIAVEKLVDILKSVKSSDNSKIKSAQVLLQHSEKMAELVAESSKNKPDINVEAVLNELDKLKQ
;
A
#
# COMPACT_ATOMS: atom_id res chain seq x y z
N MET A 1 -10.21 15.80 2.22
CA MET A 1 -9.73 14.47 2.67
C MET A 1 -10.40 13.30 1.93
N LEU A 2 -11.47 13.49 1.15
CA LEU A 2 -12.04 12.47 0.24
C LEU A 2 -11.59 12.61 -1.23
N ASP A 3 -10.98 13.72 -1.61
CA ASP A 3 -10.64 14.01 -3.01
C ASP A 3 -9.33 13.37 -3.52
N GLU A 4 -8.50 12.81 -2.64
CA GLU A 4 -7.18 12.27 -3.01
C GLU A 4 -7.18 10.76 -3.31
N ILE A 5 -8.33 10.09 -3.19
CA ILE A 5 -8.47 8.67 -3.57
C ILE A 5 -8.55 8.51 -5.11
N LYS A 6 -8.73 9.61 -5.85
CA LYS A 6 -9.18 9.58 -7.26
C LYS A 6 -8.14 9.26 -8.34
N LYS A 7 -6.88 8.91 -8.03
CA LYS A 7 -5.88 8.62 -9.08
C LYS A 7 -4.89 7.51 -8.72
N CYS A 8 -5.34 6.27 -8.84
CA CYS A 8 -4.47 5.16 -9.20
C CYS A 8 -5.14 4.42 -10.37
N SER A 9 -4.68 4.70 -11.60
CA SER A 9 -5.25 4.13 -12.82
C SER A 9 -4.95 2.63 -12.94
N VAL A 10 -6.00 1.82 -12.98
CA VAL A 10 -6.00 0.51 -13.61
C VAL A 10 -7.05 0.59 -14.71
N ASN A 11 -6.64 0.70 -15.97
CA ASN A 11 -7.54 0.50 -17.11
C ASN A 11 -7.64 -1.02 -17.35
N GLU A 12 -8.77 -1.66 -17.63
CA GLU A 12 -10.15 -1.26 -17.98
C GLU A 12 -11.08 -2.44 -17.57
N ASP A 13 -12.35 -2.12 -17.32
CA ASP A 13 -13.49 -3.02 -17.07
C ASP A 13 -13.64 -3.66 -15.68
N GLU A 14 -13.80 -2.81 -14.66
CA GLU A 14 -14.85 -2.86 -13.63
C GLU A 14 -14.50 -1.79 -12.60
N ASP A 15 -15.17 -0.65 -12.68
CA ASP A 15 -15.00 0.53 -11.81
C ASP A 15 -15.56 0.24 -10.40
N THR A 16 -15.18 -0.91 -9.83
CA THR A 16 -15.76 -1.48 -8.62
C THR A 16 -14.83 -1.22 -7.46
N THR A 17 -14.96 0.00 -6.93
CA THR A 17 -14.25 0.46 -5.73
C THR A 17 -15.21 0.40 -4.54
N LEU A 18 -14.67 0.51 -3.31
CA LEU A 18 -15.50 0.63 -2.11
C LEU A 18 -16.48 1.81 -2.23
N ASP A 19 -16.06 2.89 -2.88
CA ASP A 19 -16.90 4.07 -3.13
C ASP A 19 -18.08 3.74 -4.04
N THR A 20 -17.86 2.95 -5.10
CA THR A 20 -18.93 2.46 -5.99
C THR A 20 -19.98 1.63 -5.22
N LEU A 21 -19.54 0.79 -4.28
CA LEU A 21 -20.43 -0.02 -3.43
C LEU A 21 -21.22 0.83 -2.41
N LEU A 22 -20.61 1.90 -1.92
CA LEU A 22 -21.24 2.87 -1.03
C LEU A 22 -22.28 3.73 -1.79
N GLU A 23 -21.93 4.20 -2.98
CA GLU A 23 -22.82 4.94 -3.88
C GLU A 23 -24.02 4.06 -4.31
N GLY A 24 -23.77 2.79 -4.61
CA GLY A 24 -24.78 1.77 -4.90
C GLY A 24 -25.65 1.37 -3.70
N LYS A 25 -25.31 1.81 -2.49
CA LYS A 25 -26.01 1.51 -1.22
C LYS A 25 -26.08 0.02 -0.86
N GLU A 26 -25.24 -0.81 -1.46
CA GLU A 26 -25.11 -2.24 -1.13
C GLU A 26 -24.36 -2.42 0.20
N ILE A 27 -23.42 -1.51 0.45
CA ILE A 27 -22.64 -1.38 1.67
C ILE A 27 -22.94 0.00 2.27
N LYS A 28 -22.87 0.11 3.60
CA LYS A 28 -22.89 1.38 4.34
C LYS A 28 -21.70 1.41 5.29
N LEU A 29 -21.27 2.59 5.70
CA LEU A 29 -20.30 2.70 6.78
C LEU A 29 -21.02 2.59 8.12
N ASP A 30 -20.45 1.82 9.03
CA ASP A 30 -20.83 1.81 10.43
C ASP A 30 -20.47 3.16 11.07
N GLU A 31 -21.42 3.76 11.79
CA GLU A 31 -21.28 5.14 12.29
C GLU A 31 -20.25 5.27 13.42
N GLU A 32 -19.99 4.19 14.16
CA GLU A 32 -19.05 4.16 15.28
C GLU A 32 -17.62 3.85 14.83
N THR A 33 -17.47 2.82 13.99
CA THR A 33 -16.15 2.33 13.57
C THR A 33 -15.67 2.89 12.24
N GLY A 34 -16.57 3.48 11.44
CA GLY A 34 -16.28 3.90 10.08
C GLY A 34 -16.02 2.74 9.10
N LEU A 35 -16.28 1.49 9.51
CA LEU A 35 -16.00 0.30 8.71
C LEU A 35 -17.20 -0.12 7.83
N PRO A 36 -16.96 -0.72 6.65
CA PRO A 36 -18.02 -1.08 5.73
C PRO A 36 -18.83 -2.31 6.18
N VAL A 37 -20.15 -2.15 6.30
CA VAL A 37 -21.09 -3.22 6.64
C VAL A 37 -22.18 -3.35 5.58
N LYS A 38 -22.78 -4.54 5.40
CA LYS A 38 -23.90 -4.70 4.46
C LYS A 38 -25.08 -3.80 4.82
N SER A 39 -25.68 -3.20 3.80
CA SER A 39 -26.93 -2.47 3.94
C SER A 39 -28.08 -3.43 4.21
N VAL A 40 -28.79 -3.23 5.34
CA VAL A 40 -29.94 -4.05 5.77
C VAL A 40 -31.09 -4.04 4.74
N LYS A 41 -31.14 -3.04 3.85
CA LYS A 41 -32.19 -2.90 2.83
C LYS A 41 -32.08 -3.92 1.70
N HIS A 42 -30.91 -4.49 1.45
CA HIS A 42 -30.72 -5.56 0.45
C HIS A 42 -30.80 -6.93 1.13
N GLY A 43 -31.98 -7.22 1.67
CA GLY A 43 -32.38 -8.57 2.02
C GLY A 43 -32.55 -9.39 0.74
N LYS A 44 -31.65 -10.37 0.55
CA LYS A 44 -31.61 -11.44 -0.47
C LYS A 44 -30.66 -11.19 -1.67
N SER A 45 -29.53 -11.90 -1.59
CA SER A 45 -28.61 -12.31 -2.67
C SER A 45 -28.01 -11.24 -3.60
N SER A 46 -27.37 -10.20 -3.07
CA SER A 46 -26.25 -9.62 -3.83
C SER A 46 -25.07 -10.61 -3.77
N HIS A 47 -24.76 -11.22 -4.90
CA HIS A 47 -23.56 -12.03 -5.06
C HIS A 47 -22.38 -11.08 -5.28
N PHE A 48 -21.63 -10.82 -4.21
CA PHE A 48 -20.42 -10.01 -4.32
C PHE A 48 -19.34 -10.76 -5.11
N SER A 49 -18.71 -10.08 -6.06
CA SER A 49 -17.50 -10.53 -6.76
C SER A 49 -16.31 -10.60 -5.80
N ASP A 50 -15.23 -11.28 -6.20
CA ASP A 50 -14.01 -11.34 -5.40
C ASP A 50 -13.39 -9.96 -5.14
N LEU A 51 -13.50 -9.05 -6.11
CA LEU A 51 -12.99 -7.69 -6.02
C LEU A 51 -13.84 -6.85 -5.05
N GLU A 52 -15.16 -7.02 -5.07
CA GLU A 52 -16.07 -6.36 -4.14
C GLU A 52 -15.86 -6.85 -2.71
N VAL A 53 -15.78 -8.17 -2.52
CA VAL A 53 -15.43 -8.75 -1.22
C VAL A 53 -14.08 -8.25 -0.75
N SER A 54 -13.08 -8.17 -1.64
CA SER A 54 -11.75 -7.63 -1.31
C SER A 54 -11.84 -6.20 -0.79
N SER A 55 -12.64 -5.35 -1.46
CA SER A 55 -12.83 -3.94 -1.11
C SER A 55 -13.53 -3.77 0.23
N VAL A 56 -14.46 -4.65 0.59
CA VAL A 56 -15.17 -4.62 1.87
C VAL A 56 -14.30 -5.12 3.02
N ILE A 57 -13.52 -6.20 2.83
CA ILE A 57 -12.75 -6.80 3.94
C ILE A 57 -11.38 -6.14 4.16
N LEU A 58 -10.85 -5.41 3.17
CA LEU A 58 -9.55 -4.76 3.27
C LEU A 58 -9.46 -3.80 4.46
N PRO A 59 -10.42 -2.88 4.72
CA PRO A 59 -10.40 -1.98 5.88
C PRO A 59 -10.31 -2.72 7.22
N TYR A 60 -11.02 -3.84 7.37
CA TYR A 60 -10.98 -4.64 8.59
C TYR A 60 -9.59 -5.23 8.86
N ILE A 61 -8.95 -5.75 7.82
CA ILE A 61 -7.62 -6.37 7.93
C ILE A 61 -6.52 -5.32 8.11
N CYS A 62 -6.70 -4.12 7.54
CA CYS A 62 -5.81 -3.00 7.80
C CYS A 62 -5.95 -2.45 9.22
N ASN A 63 -7.15 -2.49 9.80
CA ASN A 63 -7.39 -2.09 11.19
C ASN A 63 -6.86 -3.13 12.20
N ASP A 64 -7.07 -4.42 11.94
CA ASP A 64 -6.50 -5.52 12.72
C ASP A 64 -6.12 -6.70 11.81
N ILE A 65 -4.82 -6.91 11.61
CA ILE A 65 -4.32 -7.96 10.71
C ILE A 65 -4.65 -9.38 11.22
N ALA A 66 -4.85 -9.54 12.53
CA ALA A 66 -5.16 -10.79 13.17
C ALA A 66 -6.66 -11.11 13.17
N ILE A 67 -7.50 -10.19 12.66
CA ILE A 67 -8.95 -10.36 12.68
C ILE A 67 -9.36 -11.68 12.01
N SER A 68 -10.22 -12.42 12.71
CA SER A 68 -10.70 -13.71 12.24
C SER A 68 -11.75 -13.55 11.14
N ASN A 69 -11.85 -14.52 10.22
CA ASN A 69 -12.89 -14.50 9.18
C ASN A 69 -14.31 -14.50 9.78
N ARG A 70 -14.48 -15.09 10.98
CA ARG A 70 -15.74 -15.12 11.71
C ARG A 70 -16.13 -13.72 12.20
N ALA A 71 -15.19 -12.96 12.74
CA ALA A 71 -15.44 -11.60 13.18
C ALA A 71 -15.82 -10.69 11.99
N ILE A 72 -15.16 -10.85 10.84
CA ILE A 72 -15.52 -10.12 9.62
C ILE A 72 -16.92 -10.54 9.13
N GLU A 73 -17.25 -11.83 9.15
CA GLU A 73 -18.58 -12.34 8.79
C GLU A 73 -19.68 -11.76 9.69
N GLU A 74 -19.45 -11.73 11.00
CA GLU A 74 -20.39 -11.16 11.99
C GLU A 74 -20.60 -9.66 11.76
N ALA A 75 -19.55 -8.92 11.40
CA ALA A 75 -19.64 -7.48 11.12
C ALA A 75 -20.28 -7.15 9.76
N THR A 76 -19.92 -7.90 8.72
CA THR A 76 -20.26 -7.55 7.33
C THR A 76 -21.41 -8.37 6.75
N GLY A 77 -21.74 -9.52 7.33
CA GLY A 77 -22.67 -10.49 6.75
C GLY A 77 -22.15 -11.18 5.48
N LEU A 78 -20.84 -11.11 5.18
CA LEU A 78 -20.19 -11.86 4.11
C LEU A 78 -19.82 -13.26 4.59
N ASP A 79 -20.04 -14.28 3.75
CA ASP A 79 -19.76 -15.67 4.10
C ASP A 79 -18.27 -15.90 4.42
N ARG A 80 -17.98 -16.50 5.57
CA ARG A 80 -16.60 -16.75 6.05
C ARG A 80 -15.73 -17.57 5.10
N ARG A 81 -16.31 -18.48 4.30
CA ARG A 81 -15.57 -19.29 3.33
C ARG A 81 -15.17 -18.44 2.14
N VAL A 82 -16.06 -17.55 1.70
CA VAL A 82 -15.77 -16.55 0.67
C VAL A 82 -14.66 -15.60 1.14
N ILE A 83 -14.77 -15.05 2.35
CA ILE A 83 -13.73 -14.21 2.96
C ILE A 83 -12.39 -14.96 2.98
N GLY A 84 -12.38 -16.21 3.48
CA GLY A 84 -11.16 -17.00 3.58
C GLY A 84 -10.50 -17.33 2.24
N ARG A 85 -11.30 -17.50 1.18
CA ARG A 85 -10.82 -17.67 -0.20
C ARG A 85 -10.25 -16.36 -0.75
N VAL A 86 -10.99 -15.25 -0.61
CA VAL A 86 -10.61 -13.94 -1.13
C VAL A 86 -9.35 -13.40 -0.46
N ARG A 87 -9.19 -13.58 0.87
CA ARG A 87 -7.95 -13.21 1.60
C ARG A 87 -6.67 -13.83 1.01
N LYS A 88 -6.79 -15.00 0.39
CA LYS A 88 -5.68 -15.72 -0.24
C LYS A 88 -5.55 -15.43 -1.73
N SER A 89 -6.48 -14.67 -2.31
CA SER A 89 -6.48 -14.35 -3.74
C SER A 89 -5.34 -13.38 -4.08
N ARG A 90 -4.82 -13.48 -5.30
CA ARG A 90 -3.79 -12.57 -5.81
C ARG A 90 -4.26 -11.12 -5.81
N VAL A 91 -5.55 -10.89 -6.09
CA VAL A 91 -6.19 -9.57 -6.12
C VAL A 91 -6.12 -8.93 -4.73
N PHE A 92 -6.59 -9.64 -3.70
CA PHE A 92 -6.57 -9.12 -2.33
C PHE A 92 -5.15 -8.85 -1.81
N VAL A 93 -4.22 -9.79 -2.06
CA VAL A 93 -2.81 -9.63 -1.64
C VAL A 93 -2.18 -8.39 -2.29
N LYS A 94 -2.50 -8.13 -3.57
CA LYS A 94 -2.03 -6.93 -4.28
C LYS A 94 -2.62 -5.66 -3.66
N LEU A 95 -3.93 -5.61 -3.42
CA LEU A 95 -4.60 -4.46 -2.79
C LEU A 95 -4.06 -4.17 -1.39
N LEU A 96 -3.86 -5.21 -0.58
CA LEU A 96 -3.27 -5.08 0.76
C LEU A 96 -1.83 -4.58 0.70
N ALA A 97 -1.02 -5.09 -0.23
CA ALA A 97 0.35 -4.62 -0.43
C ALA A 97 0.37 -3.14 -0.88
N GLU A 98 -0.51 -2.72 -1.77
CA GLU A 98 -0.62 -1.32 -2.20
C GLU A 98 -1.03 -0.40 -1.05
N HIS A 99 -2.04 -0.80 -0.27
CA HIS A 99 -2.50 -0.03 0.89
C HIS A 99 -1.42 0.10 1.98
N THR A 100 -0.80 -1.02 2.35
CA THR A 100 0.27 -1.03 3.36
C THR A 100 1.51 -0.28 2.87
N ASN A 101 1.88 -0.41 1.60
CA ASN A 101 2.98 0.37 1.03
C ASN A 101 2.70 1.87 1.11
N ARG A 102 1.47 2.33 0.80
CA ARG A 102 1.07 3.74 0.92
C ARG A 102 1.20 4.23 2.36
N GLN A 103 0.73 3.48 3.36
CA GLN A 103 0.89 3.83 4.77
C GLN A 103 2.36 3.82 5.21
N MET A 104 3.18 2.92 4.66
CA MET A 104 4.60 2.84 4.96
C MET A 104 5.44 3.93 4.28
N VAL A 105 4.91 4.70 3.33
CA VAL A 105 5.68 5.78 2.68
C VAL A 105 6.20 6.78 3.71
N GLU A 106 5.34 7.24 4.63
CA GLU A 106 5.73 8.20 5.67
C GLU A 106 6.76 7.60 6.62
N GLY A 107 6.54 6.35 7.06
CA GLY A 107 7.50 5.63 7.91
C GLY A 107 8.86 5.41 7.24
N ARG A 108 8.88 5.18 5.91
CA ARG A 108 10.12 5.06 5.13
C ARG A 108 10.86 6.39 5.06
N SER A 109 10.17 7.50 4.83
CA SER A 109 10.77 8.83 4.86
C SER A 109 11.41 9.13 6.21
N ILE A 110 10.69 8.87 7.31
CA ILE A 110 11.22 9.04 8.67
C ILE A 110 12.44 8.14 8.90
N ALA A 111 12.40 6.88 8.46
CA ALA A 111 13.52 5.95 8.61
C ALA A 111 14.75 6.42 7.83
N VAL A 112 14.57 6.92 6.59
CA VAL A 112 15.65 7.49 5.77
C VAL A 112 16.28 8.71 6.46
N GLU A 113 15.46 9.63 6.98
CA GLU A 113 15.95 10.78 7.74
C GLU A 113 16.78 10.36 8.96
N LYS A 114 16.30 9.38 9.73
CA LYS A 114 17.04 8.85 10.89
C LYS A 114 18.37 8.20 10.51
N LEU A 115 18.42 7.49 9.38
CA LEU A 115 19.67 6.91 8.87
C LEU A 115 20.66 8.00 8.44
N VAL A 116 20.18 9.09 7.83
CA VAL A 116 21.00 10.26 7.49
C VAL A 116 21.53 10.96 8.74
N ASP A 117 20.71 11.09 9.79
CA ASP A 117 21.14 11.63 11.08
C ASP A 117 22.26 10.78 11.71
N ILE A 118 22.16 9.45 11.62
CA ILE A 118 23.20 8.53 12.11
C ILE A 118 24.52 8.75 11.36
N LEU A 119 24.48 8.96 10.04
CA LEU A 119 25.67 9.23 9.22
C LEU A 119 26.33 10.57 9.58
N LYS A 120 25.54 11.61 9.83
CA LYS A 120 26.02 12.95 10.19
C LYS A 120 26.47 13.08 11.64
N SER A 121 26.02 12.17 12.52
CA SER A 121 26.31 12.23 13.94
C SER A 121 27.78 11.92 14.26
N VAL A 122 28.41 12.81 15.02
CA VAL A 122 29.74 12.60 15.61
C VAL A 122 29.73 11.58 16.76
N LYS A 123 28.55 11.26 17.31
CA LYS A 123 28.39 10.30 18.43
C LYS A 123 28.17 8.87 17.97
N SER A 124 27.79 8.66 16.70
CA SER A 124 27.53 7.33 16.16
C SER A 124 28.85 6.60 15.88
N SER A 125 28.89 5.30 16.22
CA SER A 125 30.03 4.44 15.91
C SER A 125 30.21 4.26 14.39
N ASP A 126 31.44 4.00 13.95
CA ASP A 126 31.75 3.74 12.54
C ASP A 126 30.95 2.55 11.99
N ASN A 127 30.76 1.50 12.79
CA ASN A 127 29.93 0.35 12.40
C ASN A 127 28.46 0.76 12.17
N SER A 128 27.89 1.62 13.03
CA SER A 128 26.54 2.15 12.85
C SER A 128 26.41 3.00 11.59
N LYS A 129 27.44 3.79 11.29
CA LYS A 129 27.51 4.60 10.06
C LYS A 129 27.60 3.73 8.82
N ILE A 130 28.48 2.72 8.80
CA ILE A 130 28.63 1.77 7.69
C ILE A 130 27.31 1.05 7.42
N LYS A 131 26.65 0.52 8.46
CA LYS A 131 25.34 -0.14 8.31
C LYS A 131 24.28 0.80 7.76
N SER A 132 24.25 2.05 8.25
CA SER A 132 23.27 3.04 7.78
C SER A 132 23.50 3.42 6.32
N ALA A 133 24.76 3.61 5.92
CA ALA A 133 25.13 3.85 4.52
C ALA A 133 24.74 2.67 3.63
N GLN A 134 25.02 1.43 4.06
CA GLN A 134 24.65 0.24 3.31
C GLN A 134 23.14 0.14 3.09
N VAL A 135 22.33 0.36 4.13
CA VAL A 135 20.87 0.34 4.03
C VAL A 135 20.35 1.45 3.10
N LEU A 136 20.90 2.66 3.17
CA LEU A 136 20.52 3.76 2.29
C LEU A 136 20.88 3.50 0.83
N LEU A 137 22.06 2.95 0.56
CA LEU A 137 22.48 2.59 -0.81
C LEU A 137 21.59 1.49 -1.39
N GLN A 138 21.30 0.43 -0.62
CA GLN A 138 20.38 -0.63 -1.04
C GLN A 138 18.96 -0.12 -1.27
N HIS A 139 18.50 0.83 -0.44
CA HIS A 139 17.21 1.49 -0.65
C HIS A 139 17.21 2.30 -1.95
N SER A 140 18.27 3.07 -2.21
CA SER A 140 18.42 3.85 -3.44
C SER A 140 18.46 2.98 -4.70
N GLU A 141 19.17 1.85 -4.65
CA GLU A 141 19.23 0.87 -5.74
C GLU A 141 17.84 0.32 -6.06
N LYS A 142 17.10 -0.15 -5.05
CA LYS A 142 15.72 -0.63 -5.23
C LYS A 142 14.77 0.44 -5.75
N MET A 143 14.92 1.68 -5.29
CA MET A 143 14.11 2.79 -5.82
C MET A 143 14.46 3.09 -7.28
N ALA A 144 15.73 3.02 -7.67
CA ALA A 144 16.15 3.17 -9.06
C ALA A 144 15.63 2.02 -9.95
N GLU A 145 15.65 0.78 -9.45
CA GLU A 145 15.06 -0.38 -10.13
C GLU A 145 13.54 -0.19 -10.32
N LEU A 146 12.81 0.21 -9.28
CA LEU A 146 11.37 0.48 -9.36
C LEU A 146 11.04 1.62 -10.33
N VAL A 147 11.84 2.69 -10.31
CA VAL A 147 11.71 3.78 -11.28
C VAL A 147 11.96 3.23 -12.68
N ALA A 148 13.04 2.46 -12.90
CA ALA A 148 13.37 1.85 -14.19
C ALA A 148 12.28 0.89 -14.71
N GLU A 149 11.67 0.09 -13.83
CA GLU A 149 10.58 -0.84 -14.15
C GLU A 149 9.26 -0.11 -14.48
N SER A 150 8.95 0.96 -13.74
CA SER A 150 7.80 1.83 -14.02
C SER A 150 8.02 2.67 -15.29
N SER A 151 9.28 2.95 -15.63
CA SER A 151 9.72 3.68 -16.82
C SER A 151 10.15 2.73 -17.93
N LYS A 152 9.22 1.94 -18.49
CA LYS A 152 9.40 1.35 -19.83
C LYS A 152 9.69 2.39 -20.94
N ASN A 153 9.72 3.69 -20.61
CA ASN A 153 10.39 4.75 -21.37
C ASN A 153 11.41 5.48 -20.47
N LYS A 154 12.71 5.33 -20.80
CA LYS A 154 13.94 5.76 -20.10
C LYS A 154 14.08 7.28 -19.83
N PRO A 155 15.04 7.67 -18.95
CA PRO A 155 16.40 7.97 -19.46
C PRO A 155 17.50 7.09 -18.81
N ASP A 156 18.51 6.71 -19.60
CA ASP A 156 19.73 6.04 -19.11
C ASP A 156 20.49 6.96 -18.16
N ILE A 157 20.68 6.52 -16.91
CA ILE A 157 21.67 7.14 -16.02
C ILE A 157 23.01 6.46 -16.30
N ASN A 158 23.91 7.17 -16.99
CA ASN A 158 25.27 6.72 -17.20
C ASN A 158 26.13 7.00 -15.95
N VAL A 159 26.55 5.93 -15.27
CA VAL A 159 27.39 5.97 -14.06
C VAL A 159 28.72 6.72 -14.30
N GLU A 160 29.29 6.66 -15.51
CA GLU A 160 30.50 7.43 -15.86
C GLU A 160 30.26 8.95 -15.87
N ALA A 161 29.05 9.40 -16.21
CA ALA A 161 28.73 10.83 -16.19
C ALA A 161 28.62 11.36 -14.75
N VAL A 162 28.01 10.58 -13.85
CA VAL A 162 27.89 10.91 -12.42
C VAL A 162 29.25 10.92 -11.72
N LEU A 163 30.13 9.97 -12.04
CA LEU A 163 31.49 9.94 -11.50
C LEU A 163 32.33 11.13 -11.99
N ASN A 164 32.20 11.53 -13.25
CA ASN A 164 32.89 12.70 -13.80
C ASN A 164 32.38 14.04 -13.20
N GLU A 165 31.09 14.15 -12.86
CA GLU A 165 30.58 15.32 -12.14
C GLU A 165 31.09 15.41 -10.69
N LEU A 166 31.22 14.27 -10.02
CA LEU A 166 31.78 14.22 -8.66
C LEU A 166 33.27 14.59 -8.61
N ASP A 167 34.05 14.26 -9.64
CA ASP A 167 35.46 14.66 -9.73
C ASP A 167 35.63 16.15 -10.05
N LYS A 168 34.71 16.74 -10.83
CA LYS A 168 34.69 18.20 -11.08
C LYS A 168 34.36 19.02 -9.83
N LEU A 169 33.63 18.45 -8.87
CA LEU A 169 33.28 19.10 -7.60
C LEU A 169 34.42 19.06 -6.56
N LYS A 170 35.54 18.38 -6.85
CA LYS A 170 36.71 18.29 -5.98
C LYS A 170 37.89 19.17 -6.44
N GLN A 171 37.75 19.90 -7.54
CA GLN A 171 38.68 20.97 -7.96
C GLN A 171 38.15 22.34 -7.50
#